data_AF-A0A2G2DII5-F1
#
_entry.id   AF-A0A2G2DII5-F1
#
_cell.length_a   1.000
_cell.length_b   1.000
_cell.length_c   1.000
_cell.angle_alpha   90.00
_cell.angle_beta   90.00
_cell.angle_gamma   90.00
#
_symmetry.space_group_name_H-M   'P 1'
#
loop_
_entity.id
_entity.type
_entity.pdbx_description
1 polymer ?
#
loop_
_entity_poly.entity_id
_entity_poly.type
_entity_poly.pdbx_seq_one_letter_code
_entity_poly.pdbx_strand_id
1 'polypeptide(L)'
;MSERSFEAHLDMLKSDVLNCNLINASIFRRKIEANLTNALAMIEPSETVMLQRRVLTSSLHEFADIASDMLCKKEALEAKKTEAVQEIEAFSAECHKCPPSGMARALGID
;
A
#
# COMPACT_ATOMS: atom_id res chain seq x y z
N MET A 1 -8.51 -20.58 1.55
CA MET A 1 -8.23 -19.52 0.57
C MET A 1 -6.74 -19.30 0.64
N SER A 2 -6.01 -19.50 -0.47
CA SER A 2 -4.57 -19.24 -0.49
C SER A 2 -4.37 -17.74 -0.33
N GLU A 3 -3.63 -17.32 0.69
CA GLU A 3 -3.20 -15.94 0.88
C GLU A 3 -2.28 -15.58 -0.28
N ARG A 4 -2.63 -14.56 -1.06
CA ARG A 4 -1.87 -14.22 -2.26
C ARG A 4 -0.59 -13.51 -1.84
N SER A 5 0.55 -13.86 -2.42
CA SER A 5 1.84 -13.29 -1.97
C SER A 5 1.96 -11.76 -2.12
N PHE A 6 1.13 -11.10 -2.91
CA PHE A 6 1.07 -9.63 -2.90
C PHE A 6 0.45 -9.05 -1.63
N GLU A 7 -0.45 -9.78 -0.96
CA GLU A 7 -1.16 -9.33 0.26
C GLU A 7 -0.15 -9.03 1.37
N ALA A 8 0.89 -9.85 1.53
CA ALA A 8 1.94 -9.61 2.52
C ALA A 8 2.59 -8.22 2.38
N HIS A 9 2.81 -7.75 1.15
CA HIS A 9 3.38 -6.42 0.90
C HIS A 9 2.37 -5.29 1.18
N LEU A 10 1.09 -5.52 0.91
CA LEU A 10 0.02 -4.56 1.21
C LEU A 10 -0.28 -4.52 2.72
N ASP A 11 -0.23 -5.65 3.42
CA ASP A 11 -0.39 -5.73 4.88
C ASP A 11 0.78 -5.08 5.62
N MET A 12 2.00 -5.22 5.09
CA MET A 12 3.14 -4.43 5.56
C MET A 12 2.88 -2.93 5.43
N LEU A 13 2.32 -2.47 4.30
CA LEU A 13 1.94 -1.05 4.14
C LEU A 13 0.85 -0.62 5.12
N LYS A 14 -0.21 -1.41 5.31
CA LYS A 14 -1.27 -1.11 6.29
C LYS A 14 -0.69 -1.01 7.69
N SER A 15 0.17 -1.96 8.08
CA SER A 15 0.83 -1.96 9.38
C SER A 15 1.73 -0.73 9.55
N ASP A 16 2.51 -0.37 8.53
CA ASP A 16 3.34 0.84 8.57
C ASP A 16 2.46 2.12 8.68
N VAL A 17 1.30 2.18 8.01
CA VAL A 17 0.33 3.29 8.13
C VAL A 17 -0.21 3.41 9.56
N LEU A 18 -0.70 2.30 10.13
CA LEU A 18 -1.27 2.29 11.48
C LEU A 18 -0.25 2.71 12.55
N ASN A 19 1.00 2.29 12.37
CA ASN A 19 2.12 2.62 13.26
C ASN A 19 2.84 3.93 12.89
N CYS A 20 2.41 4.62 11.84
CA CYS A 20 3.05 5.84 11.38
C CYS A 20 2.88 6.98 12.40
N ASN A 21 3.98 7.70 12.62
CA ASN A 21 4.10 8.84 13.50
C ASN A 21 5.25 9.74 13.00
N LEU A 22 5.44 10.87 13.68
CA LEU A 22 6.44 11.88 13.32
C LEU A 22 7.86 11.31 13.13
N ILE A 23 8.25 10.31 13.92
CA ILE A 23 9.61 9.76 13.93
C ILE A 23 9.84 8.87 12.69
N ASN A 24 8.84 8.07 12.32
CA ASN A 24 8.99 7.04 11.27
C ASN A 24 8.36 7.44 9.92
N ALA A 25 7.68 8.59 9.82
CA ALA A 25 7.05 9.07 8.57
C ALA A 25 8.02 9.09 7.37
N SER A 26 9.27 9.52 7.58
CA SER A 26 10.29 9.55 6.52
C SER A 26 10.70 8.15 6.05
N ILE A 27 10.73 7.17 6.96
CA ILE A 27 11.02 5.76 6.65
C ILE A 27 9.85 5.17 5.88
N PHE A 28 8.62 5.40 6.36
CA PHE A 28 7.41 5.00 5.67
C PHE A 28 7.38 5.53 4.24
N ARG A 29 7.68 6.82 4.03
CA ARG A 29 7.73 7.45 2.70
C ARG A 29 8.63 6.71 1.72
N ARG A 30 9.78 6.20 2.18
CA ARG A 30 10.74 5.46 1.35
C ARG A 30 10.26 4.04 1.03
N LYS A 31 9.41 3.45 1.88
CA LYS A 31 8.89 2.08 1.71
C LYS A 31 7.69 1.99 0.78
N ILE A 32 6.93 3.08 0.58
CA ILE A 32 5.70 3.11 -0.24
C ILE A 32 5.95 2.46 -1.61
N GLU A 33 6.91 3.01 -2.36
CA GLU A 33 7.19 2.52 -3.71
C GLU A 33 7.68 1.07 -3.73
N ALA A 34 8.57 0.70 -2.80
CA ALA A 34 9.11 -0.65 -2.74
C ALA A 34 8.01 -1.69 -2.49
N ASN A 35 7.13 -1.46 -1.52
CA ASN A 35 6.04 -2.39 -1.22
C ASN A 35 5.02 -2.46 -2.36
N LEU A 36 4.65 -1.34 -2.97
CA LEU A 36 3.73 -1.33 -4.11
C LEU A 36 4.33 -2.02 -5.34
N THR A 37 5.60 -1.78 -5.64
CA THR A 37 6.31 -2.47 -6.72
C THR A 37 6.39 -3.98 -6.48
N ASN A 38 6.72 -4.39 -5.25
CA ASN A 38 6.78 -5.81 -4.91
C ASN A 38 5.40 -6.49 -4.99
N ALA A 39 4.33 -5.82 -4.53
CA ALA A 39 2.97 -6.32 -4.67
C ALA A 39 2.60 -6.53 -6.15
N LEU A 40 2.90 -5.56 -7.01
CA LEU A 40 2.62 -5.66 -8.44
C LEU A 40 3.49 -6.69 -9.18
N ALA A 41 4.69 -7.00 -8.69
CA ALA A 41 5.53 -8.04 -9.28
C ALA A 41 4.90 -9.44 -9.19
N MET A 42 3.99 -9.65 -8.24
CA MET A 42 3.31 -10.94 -8.04
C MET A 42 2.07 -11.13 -8.92
N ILE A 43 1.63 -10.09 -9.63
CA ILE A 43 0.44 -10.14 -10.49
C ILE A 43 0.76 -9.64 -11.90
N GLU A 44 -0.14 -9.90 -12.85
CA GLU A 44 -0.17 -9.24 -14.15
C GLU A 44 -1.12 -8.03 -14.06
N PRO A 45 -0.60 -6.81 -13.83
CA PRO A 45 -1.44 -5.67 -13.53
C PRO A 45 -2.21 -5.18 -14.75
N SER A 46 -3.51 -4.92 -14.55
CA SER A 46 -4.33 -4.21 -15.53
C SER A 46 -3.99 -2.71 -15.58
N GLU A 47 -4.45 -2.03 -16.62
CA GLU A 47 -4.33 -0.56 -16.70
C GLU A 47 -5.01 0.13 -15.51
N THR A 48 -6.16 -0.38 -15.06
CA THR A 48 -6.86 0.12 -13.87
C THR A 48 -6.01 0.02 -12.61
N VAL A 49 -5.35 -1.13 -12.38
CA VAL A 49 -4.45 -1.31 -11.23
C VAL A 49 -3.25 -0.37 -11.33
N MET A 50 -2.69 -0.18 -12.53
CA MET A 50 -1.57 0.75 -12.72
C MET A 50 -1.97 2.21 -12.46
N LEU A 51 -3.18 2.62 -12.84
CA LEU A 51 -3.72 3.95 -12.54
C LEU A 51 -3.98 4.12 -11.04
N GLN A 52 -4.63 3.15 -10.41
CA GLN A 52 -4.88 3.19 -8.97
C GLN A 52 -3.60 3.20 -8.15
N ARG A 53 -2.56 2.45 -8.57
CA ARG A 53 -1.25 2.49 -7.93
C ARG A 53 -0.70 3.93 -7.88
N ARG A 54 -0.83 4.70 -8.97
CA ARG A 54 -0.35 6.11 -8.99
C ARG A 54 -1.14 6.99 -8.01
N VAL A 55 -2.47 6.83 -7.98
CA VAL A 55 -3.34 7.56 -7.07
C VAL A 55 -3.00 7.22 -5.62
N LEU A 56 -2.88 5.93 -5.31
CA LEU A 56 -2.53 5.42 -3.99
C LEU A 56 -1.14 5.91 -3.56
N THR A 57 -0.13 5.87 -4.43
CA THR A 57 1.20 6.40 -4.11
C THR A 57 1.13 7.88 -3.74
N SER A 58 0.38 8.68 -4.51
CA SER A 58 0.22 10.11 -4.21
C SER A 58 -0.46 10.33 -2.86
N SER A 59 -1.54 9.59 -2.58
CA SER A 59 -2.28 9.69 -1.32
C SER A 59 -1.42 9.27 -0.12
N LEU A 60 -0.67 8.16 -0.22
CA LEU A 60 0.21 7.71 0.85
C LEU A 60 1.38 8.67 1.08
N HIS A 61 1.85 9.38 0.04
CA HIS A 61 2.83 10.47 0.21
C HIS A 61 2.23 11.68 0.93
N GLU A 62 1.01 12.07 0.60
CA GLU A 62 0.28 13.14 1.31
C GLU A 62 0.07 12.76 2.78
N PHE A 63 -0.35 11.52 3.06
CA PHE A 63 -0.43 10.98 4.41
C PHE A 63 0.91 11.07 5.14
N ALA A 64 2.01 10.68 4.49
CA ALA A 64 3.34 10.76 5.10
C ALA A 64 3.76 12.20 5.42
N ASP A 65 3.41 13.16 4.56
CA ASP A 65 3.64 14.59 4.81
C ASP A 65 2.85 15.08 6.03
N ILE A 66 1.56 14.73 6.11
CA ILE A 66 0.70 15.05 7.28
C ILE A 66 1.25 14.39 8.55
N ALA A 67 1.68 13.13 8.48
CA ALA A 67 2.26 12.41 9.61
C ALA A 67 3.60 13.00 10.08
N SER A 68 4.31 13.69 9.19
CA SER A 68 5.56 14.40 9.49
C SER A 68 5.37 15.82 10.02
N ASP A 69 4.13 16.34 10.01
CA ASP A 69 3.82 17.67 10.53
C ASP A 69 3.65 17.65 12.06
N MET A 70 4.53 18.39 12.77
CA MET A 70 4.49 18.54 14.22
C MET A 70 3.22 19.22 14.73
N LEU A 71 2.52 19.98 13.89
CA LEU A 71 1.29 20.68 14.23
C LEU A 71 0.03 19.84 13.98
N CYS A 72 0.18 18.67 13.36
CA CYS A 72 -0.94 17.79 13.06
C CYS A 72 -1.58 17.29 14.36
N LYS A 73 -2.88 17.55 14.51
CA LYS A 73 -3.65 17.05 15.66
C LYS A 73 -3.75 15.53 15.57
N LYS A 74 -3.55 14.85 16.69
CA LYS A 74 -3.64 13.39 16.80
C LYS A 74 -4.92 12.82 16.17
N GLU A 75 -6.07 13.45 16.40
CA GLU A 75 -7.35 13.04 15.81
C GLU A 75 -7.37 13.11 14.28
N ALA A 76 -6.78 14.16 13.69
CA ALA A 76 -6.67 14.31 12.25
C ALA A 76 -5.76 13.25 11.64
N LEU A 77 -4.66 12.91 12.33
CA LEU A 77 -3.77 11.83 11.91
C LEU A 77 -4.47 10.46 11.94
N GLU A 78 -5.25 10.16 12.99
CA GLU A 78 -6.00 8.89 13.08
C GLU A 78 -7.10 8.77 12.01
N ALA A 79 -7.78 9.88 11.68
CA ALA A 79 -8.71 9.91 10.55
C ALA A 79 -7.99 9.59 9.23
N LYS A 80 -6.83 10.21 9.00
CA LYS A 80 -6.01 9.98 7.79
C LYS A 80 -5.43 8.57 7.71
N LYS A 81 -5.08 7.94 8.83
CA LYS A 81 -4.72 6.51 8.88
C LYS A 81 -5.87 5.63 8.38
N THR A 82 -7.09 5.94 8.81
CA THR A 82 -8.27 5.17 8.42
C THR A 82 -8.52 5.28 6.91
N GLU A 83 -8.46 6.50 6.35
CA GLU A 83 -8.56 6.72 4.89
C GLU A 83 -7.46 5.95 4.12
N ALA A 84 -6.21 6.07 4.55
CA ALA A 84 -5.09 5.39 3.88
C ALA A 84 -5.23 3.85 3.91
N VAL A 85 -5.71 3.27 5.01
CA VAL A 85 -5.98 1.82 5.08
C VAL A 85 -7.10 1.42 4.12
N GLN A 86 -8.19 2.18 4.06
CA GLN A 86 -9.31 1.91 3.15
C GLN A 86 -8.86 1.97 1.67
N GLU A 87 -7.99 2.91 1.32
CA GLU A 87 -7.44 3.00 -0.03
C GLU A 87 -6.54 1.80 -0.39
N ILE A 88 -5.72 1.33 0.57
CA ILE A 88 -4.91 0.11 0.38
C ILE A 88 -5.82 -1.11 0.21
N GLU A 89 -6.92 -1.21 0.97
CA GLU A 89 -7.90 -2.29 0.83
C GLU A 89 -8.62 -2.26 -0.52
N ALA A 90 -9.03 -1.09 -0.98
CA ALA A 90 -9.63 -0.91 -2.30
C ALA A 90 -8.66 -1.32 -3.41
N PHE A 91 -7.38 -0.94 -3.29
CA PHE A 91 -6.33 -1.36 -4.21
C PHE A 91 -6.10 -2.88 -4.17
N SER A 92 -6.10 -3.49 -2.98
CA SER A 92 -6.00 -4.94 -2.81
C SER A 92 -7.14 -5.66 -3.55
N ALA A 93 -8.37 -5.17 -3.41
CA ALA A 93 -9.54 -5.75 -4.06
C ALA A 93 -9.43 -5.73 -5.60
N GLU A 94 -8.85 -4.68 -6.19
CA GLU A 94 -8.55 -4.67 -7.63
C GLU A 94 -7.40 -5.60 -8.01
N CYS A 95 -6.37 -5.72 -7.17
CA CYS A 95 -5.27 -6.67 -7.39
C CYS A 95 -5.76 -8.12 -7.41
N HIS A 96 -6.77 -8.48 -6.62
CA HIS A 96 -7.36 -9.83 -6.66
C HIS A 96 -8.02 -10.17 -7.99
N LYS A 97 -8.47 -9.18 -8.76
CA LYS A 97 -9.05 -9.39 -10.09
C LYS A 97 -7.98 -9.67 -11.14
N CYS A 98 -6.71 -9.42 -10.83
CA CYS A 98 -5.60 -9.67 -11.73
C CYS A 98 -5.12 -11.12 -11.61
N PRO A 99 -4.68 -11.73 -12.72
CA PRO A 99 -4.05 -13.04 -12.68
C PRO A 99 -2.65 -12.97 -12.04
N PRO A 100 -2.14 -14.08 -11.50
CA PRO A 100 -0.78 -14.15 -10.98
C PRO A 100 0.24 -13.95 -12.10
N SER A 101 1.35 -13.26 -11.79
CA SER A 101 2.41 -13.00 -12.77
C SER A 101 3.09 -14.30 -13.21
N GLY A 102 3.79 -14.27 -14.34
CA GLY A 102 4.64 -15.39 -14.75
C GLY A 102 5.68 -15.79 -13.68
N MET A 103 6.17 -14.83 -12.91
CA MET A 103 7.07 -15.07 -11.78
C MET A 103 6.35 -15.78 -10.62
N ALA A 104 5.16 -15.31 -10.22
CA ALA A 104 4.38 -15.94 -9.17
C ALA A 104 4.00 -17.39 -9.55
N ARG A 105 3.55 -17.60 -10.80
CA ARG A 105 3.25 -18.93 -11.33
C ARG A 105 4.46 -19.85 -11.31
N ALA A 106 5.65 -19.36 -11.67
CA ALA A 106 6.89 -20.13 -11.63
C ALA A 106 7.32 -20.52 -10.20
N LEU A 107 6.93 -19.73 -9.21
CA LEU A 107 7.17 -19.99 -7.78
C LEU A 107 6.08 -20.86 -7.13
N GLY A 108 5.04 -21.25 -7.87
CA GLY A 108 3.90 -22.02 -7.34
C GLY A 108 2.97 -21.18 -6.45
N ILE A 109 2.91 -19.87 -6.69
CA ILE A 109 2.09 -18.91 -5.97
C ILE A 109 0.86 -18.58 -6.83
N ASP A 110 -0.33 -18.83 -6.29
CA ASP A 110 -1.65 -18.58 -6.91
C ASP A 110 -2.37 -17.35 -6.33
#